data_AF-A0A7R9DSH7-F1
#
_entry.id   AF-A0A7R9DSH7-F1
#
_cell.length_a   1.000
_cell.length_b   1.000
_cell.length_c   1.000
_cell.angle_alpha   90.00
_cell.angle_beta   90.00
_cell.angle_gamma   90.00
#
_symmetry.space_group_name_H-M   'P 1'
#
loop_
_entity.id
_entity.type
_entity.pdbx_description
1 polymer ?
#
loop_
_entity_poly.entity_id
_entity_poly.type
_entity_poly.pdbx_seq_one_letter_code
_entity_poly.pdbx_strand_id
1 'polypeptide(L)'
;MSVRPGQTIALVGPSGCGKTTCIQLLERFFDPSSGVVMLDGRDISSVPLDSLRSQLGVVSQEPVLFNRTIADNIAYGCNMRDVHMSEIVKAAKQANIHTFIASLPM
;
A
#
# COMPACT_ATOMS: atom_id res chain seq x y z
N MET A 1 -17.10 9.52 7.60
CA MET A 1 -16.90 8.30 6.77
C MET A 1 -16.36 7.20 7.66
N SER A 2 -16.86 5.97 7.58
CA SER A 2 -16.41 4.84 8.40
C SER A 2 -16.42 3.56 7.55
N VAL A 3 -15.46 2.67 7.79
CA VAL A 3 -15.28 1.40 7.09
C VAL A 3 -15.06 0.32 8.14
N ARG A 4 -15.76 -0.81 8.03
CA ARG A 4 -15.54 -1.96 8.92
C ARG A 4 -14.50 -2.91 8.31
N PRO A 5 -13.79 -3.69 9.15
CA PRO A 5 -12.89 -4.75 8.66
C PRO A 5 -13.59 -5.65 7.64
N GLY A 6 -12.90 -5.94 6.53
CA GLY A 6 -13.42 -6.77 5.43
C GLY A 6 -14.37 -6.05 4.48
N GLN A 7 -14.69 -4.77 4.68
CA GLN A 7 -15.51 -4.01 3.73
C GLN A 7 -14.65 -3.31 2.67
N THR A 8 -15.17 -3.30 1.44
CA THR A 8 -14.64 -2.48 0.35
C THR A 8 -15.48 -1.22 0.21
N ILE A 9 -14.80 -0.08 0.06
CA ILE A 9 -15.42 1.22 -0.19
C ILE A 9 -14.99 1.77 -1.54
N ALA A 10 -15.88 2.51 -2.19
CA ALA A 10 -15.58 3.24 -3.40
C ALA A 10 -15.63 4.75 -3.11
N LEU A 11 -14.55 5.46 -3.42
CA LEU A 11 -14.50 6.92 -3.39
C LEU A 11 -14.74 7.45 -4.81
N VAL A 12 -15.92 8.03 -5.05
CA VAL A 12 -16.34 8.49 -6.38
C VAL A 12 -16.55 9.99 -6.37
N GLY A 13 -16.05 10.67 -7.40
CA GLY A 13 -16.20 12.11 -7.57
C GLY A 13 -15.34 12.63 -8.72
N PRO A 14 -15.54 13.89 -9.15
CA PRO A 14 -14.81 14.49 -10.27
C PRO A 14 -13.29 14.58 -10.00
N SER A 15 -12.49 14.80 -11.04
CA SER A 15 -11.05 15.03 -10.87
C SER A 15 -10.80 16.21 -9.92
N GLY A 16 -9.77 16.12 -9.07
CA GLY A 16 -9.43 17.17 -8.10
C GLY A 16 -10.34 17.24 -6.87
N CYS A 17 -11.36 16.40 -6.71
CA CYS A 17 -12.25 16.45 -5.54
C CYS A 17 -11.67 15.88 -4.23
N GLY A 18 -10.36 15.60 -4.18
CA GLY A 18 -9.68 15.13 -2.97
C GLY A 18 -9.63 13.62 -2.72
N LYS A 19 -10.00 12.76 -3.70
CA LYS A 19 -9.92 11.28 -3.55
C LYS A 19 -8.52 10.81 -3.14
N THR A 20 -7.50 11.26 -3.88
CA THR A 20 -6.10 10.96 -3.57
C THR A 20 -5.67 11.57 -2.24
N THR A 21 -6.16 12.78 -1.92
CA THR A 21 -5.90 13.43 -0.64
C THR A 21 -6.44 12.60 0.54
N CYS A 22 -7.60 11.96 0.41
CA CYS A 22 -8.10 11.05 1.44
C CYS A 22 -7.16 9.86 1.68
N ILE A 23 -6.58 9.29 0.61
CA ILE A 23 -5.59 8.21 0.71
C ILE A 23 -4.31 8.74 1.39
N GLN A 24 -3.82 9.91 0.98
CA GLN A 24 -2.61 10.52 1.55
C GLN A 24 -2.75 10.90 3.04
N LEU A 25 -3.95 11.26 3.50
CA LEU A 25 -4.25 11.47 4.92
C LEU A 25 -4.23 10.14 5.70
N LEU A 26 -4.73 9.05 5.12
CA LEU A 26 -4.65 7.71 5.72
C LEU A 26 -3.20 7.20 5.79
N GLU A 27 -2.40 7.48 4.76
CA GLU A 27 -0.95 7.21 4.73
C GLU A 27 -0.13 8.14 5.63
N ARG A 28 -0.81 9.14 6.22
CA ARG A 28 -0.23 10.18 7.07
C ARG A 28 0.95 10.90 6.40
N PHE A 29 0.81 11.19 5.11
CA PHE A 29 1.68 12.16 4.43
C PHE A 29 1.35 13.61 4.82
N PHE A 30 0.11 13.83 5.27
CA PHE A 30 -0.35 15.11 5.82
C PHE A 30 -1.17 14.83 7.08
N ASP A 31 -1.14 15.78 8.03
CA ASP A 31 -2.09 15.80 9.14
C ASP A 31 -3.31 16.66 8.74
N PRO A 32 -4.53 16.31 9.18
CA PRO A 32 -5.72 17.09 8.87
C PRO A 32 -5.68 18.43 9.61
N SER A 33 -6.03 19.54 8.93
CA SER A 33 -6.13 20.85 9.57
C SER A 33 -7.24 20.93 10.65
N SER A 34 -8.25 20.06 10.54
CA SER A 34 -9.33 19.91 11.52
C SER A 34 -9.93 18.50 11.42
N GLY A 35 -10.50 18.01 12.52
CA GLY A 35 -11.01 16.64 12.62
C GLY A 35 -9.92 15.63 12.95
N VAL A 36 -10.26 14.34 12.87
CA VAL A 36 -9.37 13.23 13.21
C VAL A 36 -9.51 12.09 12.22
N VAL A 37 -8.44 11.35 12.00
CA VAL A 37 -8.44 10.09 11.24
C VAL A 37 -8.19 8.96 12.23
N MET A 38 -9.07 7.97 12.28
CA MET A 38 -9.00 6.91 13.27
C MET A 38 -8.77 5.54 12.62
N LEU A 39 -7.95 4.73 13.28
CA LEU A 39 -7.77 3.31 13.01
C LEU A 39 -8.06 2.55 14.31
N ASP A 40 -9.02 1.62 14.29
CA ASP A 40 -9.45 0.84 15.45
C ASP A 40 -9.78 1.69 16.70
N GLY A 41 -10.43 2.84 16.47
CA GLY A 41 -10.83 3.76 17.54
C GLY A 41 -9.69 4.59 18.13
N ARG A 42 -8.47 4.50 17.58
CA ARG A 42 -7.33 5.34 17.96
C ARG A 42 -7.04 6.35 16.87
N ASP A 43 -6.74 7.58 17.25
CA ASP A 43 -6.24 8.58 16.31
C ASP A 43 -4.89 8.12 15.74
N ILE A 44 -4.78 8.05 14.41
CA ILE A 44 -3.54 7.65 13.74
C ILE A 44 -2.39 8.61 14.02
N SER A 45 -2.68 9.83 14.46
CA SER A 45 -1.68 10.82 14.88
C SER A 45 -0.85 10.34 16.08
N SER A 46 -1.45 9.49 16.93
CA SER A 46 -0.83 8.91 18.13
C SER A 46 -0.03 7.62 17.87
N VAL A 47 -0.12 7.06 16.65
CA VAL A 47 0.53 5.80 16.28
C VAL A 47 1.90 6.09 15.63
N PRO A 48 2.97 5.34 15.98
CA PRO A 48 4.25 5.44 15.27
C PRO A 48 4.09 5.20 13.77
N LEU A 49 4.69 6.08 12.95
CA LEU A 49 4.50 6.11 11.51
C LEU A 49 4.87 4.78 10.82
N ASP A 50 5.97 4.16 11.24
CA ASP A 50 6.42 2.88 10.69
C ASP A 50 5.44 1.75 10.99
N SER A 51 4.82 1.76 12.17
CA SER A 51 3.81 0.78 12.57
C SER A 51 2.48 0.99 11.86
N LEU A 52 2.13 2.24 11.54
CA LEU A 52 0.93 2.55 10.75
C LEU A 52 1.13 2.06 9.31
N ARG A 53 2.24 2.45 8.68
CA ARG A 53 2.50 2.18 7.25
C ARG A 53 2.79 0.70 6.97
N SER A 54 3.33 -0.05 7.93
CA SER A 54 3.52 -1.50 7.75
C SER A 54 2.22 -2.30 7.63
N GLN A 55 1.08 -1.69 8.02
CA GLN A 55 -0.25 -2.29 7.91
C GLN A 55 -0.99 -1.85 6.64
N LEU A 56 -0.43 -0.93 5.86
CA LEU A 56 -1.04 -0.37 4.65
C LEU A 56 -0.42 -1.00 3.40
N GLY A 57 -1.26 -1.44 2.46
CA GLY A 57 -0.88 -1.76 1.09
C GLY A 57 -1.42 -0.69 0.15
N VAL A 58 -0.55 -0.05 -0.63
CA VAL A 58 -0.92 1.05 -1.52
C VAL A 58 -0.49 0.74 -2.94
N VAL A 59 -1.37 1.00 -3.90
CA VAL A 59 -1.09 0.91 -5.33
C VAL A 59 -1.37 2.28 -5.94
N SER A 60 -0.30 2.96 -6.36
CA SER A 60 -0.38 4.27 -7.00
C SER A 60 -0.91 4.17 -8.44
N GLN A 61 -1.50 5.25 -8.94
CA GLN A 61 -1.98 5.34 -10.32
C GLN A 61 -0.83 5.13 -11.34
N GLU A 62 0.34 5.69 -11.05
CA GLU A 62 1.58 5.47 -11.79
C GLU A 62 2.59 4.78 -10.86
N PRO A 63 2.72 3.43 -10.91
CA PRO A 63 3.64 2.72 -10.04
C PRO A 63 5.09 2.99 -10.46
N VAL A 64 5.95 3.25 -9.47
CA VAL A 64 7.39 3.45 -9.66
C VAL A 64 8.13 2.18 -9.25
N LEU A 65 9.05 1.72 -10.10
CA LEU A 65 9.95 0.61 -9.79
C LEU A 65 11.38 1.14 -9.62
N PHE A 66 12.14 0.49 -8.75
CA PHE A 66 13.57 0.75 -8.62
C PHE A 66 14.35 0.01 -9.71
N ASN A 67 15.48 0.58 -10.12
CA ASN A 67 16.44 -0.08 -11.02
C ASN A 67 17.18 -1.22 -10.27
N ARG A 68 16.44 -2.31 -10.02
CA ARG A 68 16.82 -3.51 -9.29
C ARG A 68 16.12 -4.71 -9.91
N THR A 69 16.38 -5.91 -9.39
CA THR A 69 15.69 -7.11 -9.88
C THR A 69 14.18 -7.04 -9.62
N ILE A 70 13.40 -7.81 -10.37
CA ILE A 70 11.96 -7.96 -10.12
C ILE A 70 11.71 -8.53 -8.72
N ALA A 71 12.56 -9.46 -8.28
CA ALA A 71 12.49 -10.04 -6.93
C ALA A 71 12.67 -8.96 -5.85
N ASP A 72 13.66 -8.07 -6.01
CA ASP A 72 13.89 -6.97 -5.06
C ASP A 72 12.70 -6.01 -5.02
N ASN A 73 12.12 -5.65 -6.17
CA ASN A 73 10.96 -4.78 -6.23
C ASN A 73 9.71 -5.40 -5.56
N ILE A 74 9.51 -6.71 -5.68
CA ILE A 74 8.41 -7.41 -4.99
C ILE A 74 8.71 -7.48 -3.47
N ALA A 75 9.93 -7.84 -3.09
CA ALA A 75 10.35 -7.94 -1.69
C ALA A 75 10.26 -6.60 -0.96
N TYR A 76 10.44 -5.48 -1.67
CA TYR A 76 10.35 -4.12 -1.12
C TYR A 76 9.01 -3.80 -0.45
N GLY A 77 7.94 -4.56 -0.73
CA GLY A 77 6.69 -4.48 0.00
C GLY A 77 6.80 -4.83 1.49
N CYS A 78 7.89 -5.47 1.94
CA CYS A 78 8.16 -5.80 3.34
C CYS A 78 9.63 -5.53 3.70
N ASN A 79 9.90 -4.38 4.34
CA ASN A 79 11.26 -3.96 4.71
C ASN A 79 11.64 -4.30 6.17
N MET A 80 10.76 -4.97 6.91
CA MET A 80 10.97 -5.28 8.34
C MET A 80 11.70 -6.61 8.59
N ARG A 81 11.86 -7.42 7.55
CA ARG A 81 12.53 -8.73 7.60
C ARG A 81 13.01 -9.12 6.21
N ASP A 82 13.87 -10.12 6.16
CA ASP A 82 14.20 -10.77 4.90
C ASP A 82 12.97 -11.52 4.35
N VAL A 83 12.69 -11.29 3.07
CA VAL A 83 11.56 -11.93 2.36
C VAL A 83 12.09 -13.15 1.63
N HIS A 84 11.54 -14.32 1.94
CA HIS A 84 11.99 -15.56 1.32
C HIS A 84 11.49 -15.66 -0.13
N MET A 85 12.28 -16.27 -1.01
CA MET A 85 11.93 -16.40 -2.44
C MET A 85 10.57 -17.09 -2.66
N SER A 86 10.19 -18.03 -1.80
CA SER A 86 8.86 -18.66 -1.89
C SER A 86 7.70 -17.68 -1.69
N GLU A 87 7.87 -16.66 -0.85
CA GLU A 87 6.87 -15.62 -0.61
C GLU A 87 6.79 -14.65 -1.79
N ILE A 88 7.94 -14.29 -2.36
CA ILE A 88 8.04 -13.48 -3.58
C ILE A 88 7.28 -14.17 -4.73
N VAL A 89 7.55 -15.47 -4.94
CA VAL A 89 6.86 -16.27 -5.97
C VAL A 89 5.36 -16.36 -5.68
N LYS A 90 4.97 -16.52 -4.41
CA LYS A 90 3.55 -16.54 -4.02
C LYS A 90 2.85 -15.22 -4.34
N ALA A 91 3.47 -14.08 -4.02
CA ALA A 91 2.95 -12.76 -4.34
C ALA A 91 2.84 -12.54 -5.86
N ALA A 92 3.86 -12.93 -6.63
CA ALA A 92 3.84 -12.86 -8.09
C ALA A 92 2.73 -13.72 -8.72
N LYS A 93 2.41 -14.88 -8.15
CA LYS A 93 1.29 -15.73 -8.59
C LYS A 93 -0.06 -15.10 -8.25
N GLN A 94 -0.23 -14.55 -7.04
CA GLN A 94 -1.45 -13.85 -6.65
C GLN A 94 -1.72 -12.61 -7.50
N ALA A 95 -0.67 -11.90 -7.91
CA ALA A 95 -0.75 -10.77 -8.84
C ALA A 95 -0.84 -11.18 -10.33
N ASN A 96 -0.91 -12.49 -10.64
CA ASN A 96 -1.00 -13.02 -12.00
C ASN A 96 0.14 -12.60 -12.95
N ILE A 97 1.36 -12.38 -12.43
CA ILE A 97 2.53 -11.95 -13.22
C ILE A 97 3.64 -13.01 -13.28
N HIS A 98 3.54 -14.08 -12.49
CA HIS A 98 4.58 -15.10 -12.38
C HIS A 98 4.97 -15.76 -13.72
N THR A 99 3.99 -16.13 -14.56
CA THR A 99 4.26 -16.76 -15.87
C THR A 99 5.05 -15.83 -16.79
N PHE A 100 4.75 -14.53 -16.77
CA PHE A 100 5.50 -13.53 -17.53
C PHE A 100 6.95 -13.46 -17.05
N ILE A 101 7.16 -13.31 -15.73
CA ILE A 101 8.51 -13.25 -15.15
C ILE A 101 9.32 -14.50 -15.50
N ALA A 102 8.71 -15.68 -15.39
CA ALA A 102 9.37 -16.95 -15.71
C ALA A 102 9.73 -17.13 -17.20
N SER A 103 9.09 -16.35 -18.09
CA SER A 103 9.38 -16.37 -19.52
C SER A 103 10.49 -15.41 -19.94
N LEU A 104 10.92 -14.51 -19.05
CA LEU A 104 11.98 -13.55 -19.35
C LEU A 104 13.34 -14.27 -19.44
N PRO A 105 14.21 -13.84 -20.38
CA PRO A 105 15.60 -14.27 -20.37
C PRO A 105 16.31 -13.74 -19.12
N MET A 106 17.26 -14.51 -18.61
CA MET A 106 18.13 -14.08 -17.50
C MET A 106 19.20 -13.09 -17.96
#